data_AF-A0A9R1R6G8-F1
#
_entry.id   AF-A0A9R1R6G8-F1
#
_cell.length_a   1.000
_cell.length_b   1.000
_cell.length_c   1.000
_cell.angle_alpha   90.00
_cell.angle_beta   90.00
_cell.angle_gamma   90.00
#
_symmetry.space_group_name_H-M   'P 1'
#
loop_
_entity.id
_entity.type
_entity.pdbx_description
1 polymer ?
#
loop_
_entity_poly.entity_id
_entity_poly.type
_entity_poly.pdbx_seq_one_letter_code
_entity_poly.pdbx_strand_id
1 'polypeptide(L)'
;MVTPPSPRRSAAGAGAAAGAPRVLLALVVLYGFMSFLVYRVIHMRHVAPLDSDASPDEFSEGRVLQHLRRLVVDIPGRQEGRPGLETAAQYIKGQLEGLAAHAGPEYRIDVEETIVSGSFSMMFLRHRVTLGYRNHKNIVMRISSNVSEEDEPSLLVNGHFDSPLGSPGAADCGSCVASMLELSRLMLESGWVPPRPVIFLFNGAEELFLLGSHGFMKTHKWSSTIGAFINIEASGSGGADLVCQSGPGSWPSRIYAQTAKYPMANSVAQVLVSELPYKLLKWFT
;
A
#
# COMPACT_ATOMS: atom_id res chain seq x y z
N MET A 1 -3.49 94.39 -12.90
CA MET A 1 -2.88 93.43 -13.83
C MET A 1 -2.61 92.15 -13.03
N VAL A 2 -3.45 91.15 -13.29
CA VAL A 2 -3.42 89.71 -12.95
C VAL A 2 -2.56 89.24 -11.76
N THR A 3 -3.21 88.90 -10.65
CA THR A 3 -2.70 88.01 -9.59
C THR A 3 -2.61 86.56 -10.10
N PRO A 4 -1.55 85.79 -9.78
CA PRO A 4 -1.40 84.42 -10.25
C PRO A 4 -2.41 83.46 -9.59
N PRO A 5 -2.78 82.34 -10.24
CA PRO A 5 -3.77 81.41 -9.72
C PRO A 5 -3.22 80.59 -8.54
N SER A 6 -4.08 80.31 -7.55
CA SER A 6 -3.78 79.43 -6.43
C SER A 6 -3.48 78.00 -6.91
N PRO A 7 -2.55 77.26 -6.29
CA PRO A 7 -2.30 75.86 -6.65
C PRO A 7 -3.52 75.00 -6.33
N ARG A 8 -3.99 74.24 -7.32
CA ARG A 8 -4.93 73.13 -7.12
C ARG A 8 -4.30 72.13 -6.15
N ARG A 9 -4.92 71.94 -4.98
CA ARG A 9 -4.64 70.78 -4.12
C ARG A 9 -4.97 69.51 -4.92
N SER A 10 -3.95 68.72 -5.25
CA SER A 10 -4.15 67.35 -5.70
C SER A 10 -4.68 66.52 -4.53
N ALA A 11 -5.94 66.12 -4.61
CA ALA A 11 -6.47 65.05 -3.78
C ALA A 11 -5.98 63.71 -4.33
N ALA A 12 -4.68 63.42 -4.15
CA ALA A 12 -4.10 62.14 -4.50
C ALA A 12 -3.22 61.68 -3.35
N GLY A 13 -3.68 60.69 -2.58
CA GLY A 13 -2.79 59.96 -1.66
C GLY A 13 -3.39 59.36 -0.39
N ALA A 14 -4.58 59.79 0.07
CA ALA A 14 -5.07 59.35 1.39
C ALA A 14 -5.80 57.99 1.39
N GLY A 15 -6.25 57.48 0.24
CA GLY A 15 -7.07 56.26 0.15
C GLY A 15 -6.29 54.94 0.13
N ALA A 16 -5.04 54.94 -0.34
CA ALA A 16 -4.26 53.71 -0.52
C ALA A 16 -3.60 53.22 0.80
N ALA A 17 -3.16 54.14 1.66
CA ALA A 17 -2.46 53.81 2.90
C ALA A 17 -3.39 53.23 3.99
N ALA A 18 -4.67 53.61 4.01
CA ALA A 18 -5.65 53.10 4.98
C ALA A 18 -6.08 51.64 4.71
N GLY A 19 -5.87 51.14 3.50
CA GLY A 19 -6.14 49.74 3.12
C GLY A 19 -4.97 48.80 3.42
N ALA A 20 -3.74 49.29 3.37
CA ALA A 20 -2.53 48.48 3.58
C ALA A 20 -2.49 47.69 4.91
N PRO A 21 -2.80 48.27 6.09
CA PRO A 21 -2.80 47.50 7.34
C PRO A 21 -3.95 46.48 7.41
N ARG A 22 -5.10 46.77 6.77
CA ARG A 22 -6.23 45.83 6.68
C ARG A 22 -5.92 44.65 5.77
N VAL A 23 -5.26 44.90 4.65
CA VAL A 23 -4.78 43.86 3.72
C VAL A 23 -3.71 43.01 4.40
N LEU A 24 -2.74 43.62 5.09
CA LEU A 24 -1.72 42.89 5.83
C LEU A 24 -2.33 42.01 6.92
N LEU A 25 -3.28 42.54 7.71
CA LEU A 25 -4.01 41.76 8.71
C LEU A 25 -4.76 40.58 8.07
N ALA A 26 -5.44 40.80 6.94
CA ALA A 26 -6.13 39.72 6.23
C ALA A 26 -5.16 38.63 5.74
N LEU A 27 -3.99 39.00 5.23
CA LEU A 27 -2.96 38.05 4.81
C LEU A 27 -2.38 37.26 6.00
N VAL A 28 -2.15 37.91 7.14
CA VAL A 28 -1.67 37.24 8.36
C VAL A 28 -2.72 36.26 8.89
N VAL A 29 -4.00 36.64 8.90
CA VAL A 29 -5.10 35.76 9.31
C VAL A 29 -5.23 34.57 8.35
N LEU A 30 -5.17 34.82 7.04
CA LEU A 30 -5.22 33.76 6.03
C LEU A 30 -4.03 32.80 6.19
N TYR A 31 -2.81 33.32 6.34
CA TYR A 31 -1.62 32.51 6.55
C TYR A 31 -1.73 31.70 7.85
N GLY A 32 -2.12 32.33 8.96
CA GLY A 32 -2.32 31.64 10.24
C GLY A 32 -3.38 30.55 10.15
N PHE A 33 -4.49 30.78 9.45
CA PHE A 33 -5.52 29.78 9.19
C PHE A 33 -5.00 28.62 8.33
N MET A 34 -4.29 28.92 7.24
CA MET A 34 -3.69 27.90 6.37
C MET A 34 -2.63 27.08 7.12
N SER A 35 -1.77 27.72 7.90
CA SER A 35 -0.77 27.05 8.75
C SER A 35 -1.44 26.16 9.81
N PHE A 36 -2.52 26.63 10.44
CA PHE A 36 -3.29 25.82 11.37
C PHE A 36 -3.94 24.62 10.68
N LEU A 37 -4.53 24.81 9.50
CA LEU A 37 -5.12 23.72 8.72
C LEU A 37 -4.07 22.68 8.33
N VAL A 38 -2.92 23.12 7.81
CA VAL A 38 -1.78 22.23 7.47
C VAL A 38 -1.28 21.50 8.72
N TYR A 39 -1.11 22.19 9.84
CA TYR A 39 -0.74 21.56 11.11
C TYR A 39 -1.74 20.48 11.52
N ARG A 40 -3.04 20.78 11.44
CA ARG A 40 -4.11 19.82 11.73
C ARG A 40 -4.06 18.63 10.79
N VAL A 41 -3.86 18.82 9.48
CA VAL A 41 -3.75 17.74 8.49
C VAL A 41 -2.54 16.85 8.76
N ILE A 42 -1.37 17.45 9.01
CA ILE A 42 -0.14 16.71 9.32
C ILE A 42 -0.26 15.93 10.64
N HIS A 43 -0.99 16.48 11.61
CA HIS A 43 -1.18 15.89 12.94
C HIS A 43 -2.56 15.26 13.11
N MET A 44 -3.20 14.83 12.01
CA MET A 44 -4.47 14.10 12.09
C MET A 44 -4.26 12.80 12.89
N ARG A 45 -5.27 12.43 13.66
CA ARG A 45 -5.22 11.23 14.50
C ARG A 45 -5.25 10.00 13.60
N HIS A 46 -4.19 9.20 13.65
CA HIS A 46 -4.19 7.84 13.12
C HIS A 46 -5.04 6.94 14.02
N VAL A 47 -5.43 5.76 13.50
CA VAL A 47 -5.94 4.69 14.36
C VAL A 47 -4.87 4.45 15.43
N ALA A 48 -5.28 4.51 16.70
CA ALA A 48 -4.35 4.23 17.79
C ALA A 48 -3.93 2.77 17.68
N PRO A 49 -2.62 2.47 17.64
CA PRO A 49 -2.15 1.10 17.50
C PRO A 49 -2.61 0.28 18.70
N LEU A 50 -3.13 -0.92 18.43
CA LEU A 50 -3.50 -1.88 19.45
C LEU A 50 -2.29 -2.73 19.82
N ASP A 51 -2.16 -3.05 21.11
CA ASP A 51 -1.12 -3.93 21.62
C ASP A 51 -1.35 -5.39 21.20
N SER A 52 -0.35 -6.25 21.41
CA SER A 52 -0.39 -7.64 20.93
C SER A 52 -1.44 -8.53 21.60
N ASP A 53 -1.90 -8.13 22.78
CA ASP A 53 -2.93 -8.78 23.60
C ASP A 53 -4.35 -8.26 23.31
N ALA A 54 -4.50 -7.40 22.29
CA ALA A 54 -5.82 -6.96 21.82
C ALA A 54 -6.70 -8.14 21.40
N SER A 55 -8.02 -7.90 21.38
CA SER A 55 -9.03 -8.91 21.05
C SER A 55 -8.66 -9.69 19.77
N PRO A 56 -8.90 -11.01 19.71
CA PRO A 56 -8.74 -11.79 18.48
C PRO A 56 -9.54 -11.23 17.29
N ASP A 57 -10.69 -10.61 17.58
CA ASP A 57 -11.60 -10.03 16.58
C ASP A 57 -11.14 -8.66 16.05
N GLU A 58 -10.01 -8.15 16.52
CA GLU A 58 -9.45 -6.86 16.10
C GLU A 58 -8.08 -7.04 15.41
N PHE A 59 -7.80 -6.15 14.47
CA PHE A 59 -6.47 -6.05 13.87
C PHE A 59 -5.50 -5.44 14.90
N SER A 60 -4.39 -6.13 15.21
CA SER A 60 -3.40 -5.66 16.19
C SER A 60 -2.07 -5.29 15.55
N GLU A 61 -1.72 -4.01 15.63
CA GLU A 61 -0.39 -3.51 15.26
C GLU A 61 0.71 -4.16 16.12
N GLY A 62 0.43 -4.48 17.39
CA GLY A 62 1.35 -5.21 18.26
C GLY A 62 1.71 -6.61 17.72
N ARG A 63 0.73 -7.35 17.20
CA ARG A 63 0.98 -8.66 16.54
C ARG A 63 1.73 -8.49 15.21
N VAL A 64 1.38 -7.47 14.43
CA VAL A 64 2.15 -7.09 13.21
C VAL A 64 3.62 -6.82 13.55
N LEU A 65 3.90 -6.05 14.61
CA LEU A 65 5.27 -5.75 15.03
C LEU A 65 6.05 -7.00 15.45
N GLN A 66 5.40 -8.04 15.98
CA GLN A 66 6.05 -9.31 16.28
C GLN A 66 6.48 -10.03 14.99
N HIS A 67 5.59 -10.15 13.99
CA HIS A 67 5.93 -10.70 12.68
C HIS A 67 7.05 -9.89 12.01
N LEU A 68 6.94 -8.56 12.05
CA LEU A 68 7.94 -7.66 11.48
C LEU A 68 9.31 -7.87 12.11
N ARG A 69 9.38 -7.98 13.45
CA ARG A 69 10.63 -8.26 14.15
C ARG A 69 11.23 -9.60 13.72
N ARG A 70 10.41 -10.65 13.58
CA ARG A 70 10.89 -11.94 13.06
C ARG A 70 11.49 -11.80 11.66
N LEU A 71 10.78 -11.14 10.74
CA LEU A 71 11.18 -10.98 9.34
C LEU A 71 12.41 -10.08 9.13
N VAL A 72 12.63 -9.11 10.02
CA VAL A 72 13.64 -8.04 9.81
C VAL A 72 14.85 -8.19 10.72
N VAL A 73 14.63 -8.59 11.97
CA VAL A 73 15.68 -8.67 13.00
C VAL A 73 16.20 -10.11 13.12
N ASP A 74 15.30 -11.08 13.22
CA ASP A 74 15.69 -12.47 13.50
C ASP A 74 16.07 -13.23 12.21
N ILE A 75 15.51 -12.82 11.06
CA ILE A 75 15.83 -13.37 9.74
C ILE A 75 16.62 -12.33 8.93
N PRO A 76 17.96 -12.34 9.02
CA PRO A 76 18.77 -11.36 8.30
C PRO A 76 18.84 -11.67 6.80
N GLY A 77 18.78 -10.61 5.98
CA GLY A 77 19.13 -10.67 4.56
C GLY A 77 18.12 -11.39 3.69
N ARG A 78 16.92 -10.82 3.55
CA ARG A 78 15.84 -11.29 2.66
C ARG A 78 16.00 -10.85 1.20
N GLN A 79 17.19 -10.40 0.79
CA GLN A 79 17.46 -10.11 -0.62
C GLN A 79 17.39 -11.38 -1.46
N GLU A 80 16.99 -11.24 -2.73
CA GLU A 80 17.05 -12.35 -3.68
C GLU A 80 18.47 -12.96 -3.73
N GLY A 81 18.53 -14.28 -3.72
CA GLY A 81 19.78 -15.05 -3.71
C GLY A 81 20.45 -15.18 -2.34
N ARG A 82 19.87 -14.65 -1.26
CA ARG A 82 20.38 -14.87 0.11
C ARG A 82 19.57 -15.92 0.88
N PRO A 83 20.19 -16.64 1.85
CA PRO A 83 19.49 -17.64 2.65
C PRO A 83 18.29 -17.09 3.43
N GLY A 84 18.33 -15.82 3.83
CA GLY A 84 17.26 -15.19 4.59
C GLY A 84 15.93 -15.13 3.84
N LEU A 85 15.95 -15.08 2.50
CA LEU A 85 14.72 -15.14 1.70
C LEU A 85 14.01 -16.49 1.86
N GLU A 86 14.77 -17.59 1.82
CA GLU A 86 14.23 -18.94 2.03
C GLU A 86 13.69 -19.11 3.44
N THR A 87 14.43 -18.63 4.45
CA THR A 87 13.96 -18.67 5.84
C THR A 87 12.70 -17.84 6.04
N ALA A 88 12.57 -16.68 5.37
CA ALA A 88 11.36 -15.88 5.40
C ALA A 88 10.17 -16.60 4.75
N ALA A 89 10.37 -17.24 3.59
CA ALA A 89 9.33 -18.03 2.93
C ALA A 89 8.84 -19.19 3.82
N GLN A 90 9.76 -19.90 4.47
CA GLN A 90 9.45 -20.97 5.42
C GLN A 90 8.69 -20.45 6.64
N TYR A 91 9.09 -19.30 7.18
CA TYR A 91 8.39 -18.65 8.28
C TYR A 91 6.95 -18.30 7.90
N ILE A 92 6.77 -17.60 6.77
CA ILE A 92 5.45 -17.19 6.27
C ILE A 92 4.56 -18.41 6.07
N LYS A 93 5.05 -19.42 5.33
CA LYS A 93 4.33 -20.67 5.10
C LYS A 93 3.93 -21.35 6.41
N GLY A 94 4.85 -21.46 7.36
CA GLY A 94 4.56 -22.06 8.66
C GLY A 94 3.51 -21.29 9.47
N GLN A 95 3.47 -19.95 9.38
CA GLN A 95 2.38 -19.16 9.97
C GLN A 95 1.04 -19.45 9.30
N LEU A 96 0.99 -19.50 7.96
CA LEU A 96 -0.24 -19.74 7.21
C LEU A 96 -0.78 -21.17 7.42
N GLU A 97 0.10 -22.18 7.42
CA GLU A 97 -0.26 -23.56 7.73
C GLU A 97 -0.74 -23.71 9.18
N GLY A 98 -0.11 -22.99 10.11
CA GLY A 98 -0.55 -22.91 11.50
C GLY A 98 -1.96 -22.35 11.62
N LEU A 99 -2.27 -21.26 10.91
CA LEU A 99 -3.63 -20.70 10.85
C LEU A 99 -4.62 -21.65 10.20
N ALA A 100 -4.24 -22.28 9.08
CA ALA A 100 -5.09 -23.23 8.37
C ALA A 100 -5.48 -24.44 9.23
N ALA A 101 -4.55 -24.92 10.05
CA ALA A 101 -4.78 -26.06 10.94
C ALA A 101 -5.79 -25.78 12.07
N HIS A 102 -5.99 -24.51 12.44
CA HIS A 102 -6.91 -24.10 13.50
C HIS A 102 -8.23 -23.52 12.98
N ALA A 103 -8.40 -23.43 11.66
CA ALA A 103 -9.59 -22.84 11.08
C ALA A 103 -10.85 -23.72 11.28
N GLY A 104 -11.99 -23.06 11.44
CA GLY A 104 -13.29 -23.72 11.58
C GLY A 104 -13.75 -24.46 10.31
N PRO A 105 -14.70 -25.41 10.43
CA PRO A 105 -15.22 -26.20 9.31
C PRO A 105 -15.96 -25.38 8.23
N GLU A 106 -16.31 -24.14 8.53
CA GLU A 106 -16.91 -23.16 7.61
C GLU A 106 -15.93 -22.60 6.58
N TYR A 107 -14.63 -22.75 6.82
CA TYR A 107 -13.58 -22.27 5.92
C TYR A 107 -13.01 -23.40 5.07
N ARG A 108 -12.73 -23.09 3.80
CA ARG A 108 -11.85 -23.87 2.93
C ARG A 108 -10.57 -23.07 2.70
N ILE A 109 -9.45 -23.63 3.12
CA ILE A 109 -8.14 -22.98 3.09
C ILE A 109 -7.16 -23.82 2.28
N ASP A 110 -6.52 -23.19 1.29
CA ASP A 110 -5.49 -23.79 0.47
C ASP A 110 -4.18 -22.98 0.65
N VAL A 111 -3.12 -23.61 1.16
CA VAL A 111 -1.79 -22.99 1.29
C VAL A 111 -0.85 -23.66 0.29
N GLU A 112 -0.29 -22.88 -0.63
CA GLU A 112 0.59 -23.37 -1.69
C GLU A 112 1.91 -22.60 -1.72
N GLU A 113 3.01 -23.34 -1.85
CA GLU A 113 4.30 -22.78 -2.24
C GLU A 113 4.50 -23.03 -3.73
N THR A 114 4.76 -21.96 -4.48
CA THR A 114 4.91 -22.05 -5.94
C THR A 114 6.27 -21.54 -6.38
N ILE A 115 6.85 -22.22 -7.36
CA ILE A 115 8.10 -21.84 -8.00
C ILE A 115 7.77 -21.37 -9.41
N VAL A 116 8.11 -20.13 -9.72
CA VAL A 116 7.77 -19.48 -10.98
C VAL A 116 9.01 -19.16 -11.80
N SER A 117 8.86 -19.29 -13.10
CA SER A 117 9.87 -18.96 -14.10
C SER A 117 9.20 -18.29 -15.29
N GLY A 118 9.89 -17.40 -15.97
CA GLY A 118 9.29 -16.67 -17.08
C GLY A 118 10.24 -15.70 -17.74
N SER A 119 9.70 -14.95 -18.69
CA SER A 119 10.38 -13.82 -19.29
C SER A 119 9.38 -12.78 -19.75
N PHE A 120 9.80 -11.53 -19.76
CA PHE A 120 9.03 -10.44 -20.30
C PHE A 120 9.94 -9.34 -20.85
N SER A 121 9.38 -8.52 -21.72
CA SER A 121 10.05 -7.34 -22.26
C SER A 121 9.42 -6.09 -21.67
N MET A 122 10.24 -5.16 -21.19
CA MET A 122 9.81 -3.84 -20.77
C MET A 122 10.58 -2.75 -21.52
N MET A 123 10.00 -1.57 -21.59
CA MET A 123 10.72 -0.36 -21.99
C MET A 123 11.35 0.26 -20.74
N PHE A 124 12.67 0.36 -20.72
CA PHE A 124 13.43 0.99 -19.64
C PHE A 124 14.30 2.08 -20.26
N LEU A 125 14.12 3.33 -19.84
CA LEU A 125 14.86 4.50 -20.36
C LEU A 125 14.91 4.55 -21.91
N ARG A 126 13.76 4.30 -22.58
CA ARG A 126 13.61 4.26 -24.05
C ARG A 126 14.33 3.10 -24.76
N HIS A 127 14.88 2.15 -24.02
CA HIS A 127 15.45 0.91 -24.55
C HIS A 127 14.56 -0.28 -24.22
N ARG A 128 14.47 -1.24 -25.15
CA ARG A 128 13.76 -2.50 -24.89
C ARG A 128 14.69 -3.44 -24.12
N VAL A 129 14.33 -3.75 -22.88
CA VAL A 129 15.04 -4.71 -22.03
C VAL A 129 14.20 -5.97 -21.93
N THR A 130 14.80 -7.12 -22.18
CA THR A 130 14.17 -8.43 -21.96
C THR A 130 14.75 -9.04 -20.70
N LEU A 131 13.90 -9.31 -19.72
CA LEU A 131 14.26 -10.00 -18.50
C LEU A 131 13.77 -11.44 -18.59
N GLY A 132 14.66 -12.38 -18.33
CA GLY A 132 14.33 -13.78 -18.14
C GLY A 132 14.71 -14.16 -16.71
N TYR A 133 13.83 -14.90 -16.04
CA TYR A 133 14.00 -15.29 -14.66
C TYR A 133 13.58 -16.73 -14.44
N ARG A 134 14.13 -17.35 -13.40
CA ARG A 134 13.88 -18.75 -13.06
C ARG A 134 13.88 -18.94 -11.57
N ASN A 135 13.03 -19.86 -11.13
CA ASN A 135 13.00 -20.38 -9.78
C ASN A 135 12.74 -19.35 -8.67
N HIS A 136 11.89 -18.34 -8.92
CA HIS A 136 11.45 -17.46 -7.84
C HIS A 136 10.29 -18.08 -7.08
N LYS A 137 10.26 -17.87 -5.78
CA LYS A 137 9.30 -18.50 -4.87
C LYS A 137 8.19 -17.52 -4.50
N ASN A 138 6.95 -18.00 -4.53
CA ASN A 138 5.81 -17.32 -3.93
C ASN A 138 5.17 -18.23 -2.89
N ILE A 139 4.64 -17.64 -1.83
CA ILE A 139 3.76 -18.33 -0.88
C ILE A 139 2.36 -17.76 -1.07
N VAL A 140 1.37 -18.65 -1.20
CA VAL A 140 -0.01 -18.27 -1.50
C VAL A 140 -0.94 -18.93 -0.50
N MET A 141 -1.89 -18.18 0.03
CA MET A 141 -3.00 -18.71 0.82
C MET A 141 -4.31 -18.26 0.20
N ARG A 142 -5.21 -19.20 -0.08
CA ARG A 142 -6.59 -18.91 -0.47
C ARG A 142 -7.51 -19.24 0.70
N ILE A 143 -8.28 -18.26 1.14
CA ILE A 143 -9.33 -18.40 2.16
C ILE A 143 -10.67 -18.25 1.47
N SER A 144 -11.54 -19.25 1.61
CA SER A 144 -12.87 -19.26 1.01
C SER A 144 -13.88 -19.90 1.95
N SER A 145 -15.17 -19.74 1.66
CA SER A 145 -16.22 -20.50 2.35
C SER A 145 -16.16 -21.97 1.94
N ASN A 146 -16.56 -22.89 2.81
CA ASN A 146 -16.62 -24.32 2.50
C ASN A 146 -17.62 -24.68 1.38
N VAL A 147 -18.54 -23.78 1.06
CA VAL A 147 -19.48 -23.90 -0.08
C VAL A 147 -19.05 -23.09 -1.31
N SER A 148 -17.88 -22.44 -1.28
CA SER A 148 -17.38 -21.69 -2.43
C SER A 148 -16.86 -22.62 -3.53
N GLU A 149 -17.17 -22.26 -4.77
CA GLU A 149 -16.64 -22.94 -5.95
C GLU A 149 -15.19 -22.53 -6.22
N GLU A 150 -14.46 -23.35 -7.00
CA GLU A 150 -13.05 -23.08 -7.30
C GLU A 150 -12.83 -21.92 -8.27
N ASP A 151 -13.79 -21.67 -9.17
CA ASP A 151 -13.73 -20.65 -10.21
C ASP A 151 -14.34 -19.29 -9.78
N GLU A 152 -14.73 -19.16 -8.51
CA GLU A 152 -15.31 -17.93 -8.01
C GLU A 152 -14.36 -16.72 -8.09
N PRO A 153 -14.86 -15.55 -8.52
CA PRO A 153 -14.13 -14.30 -8.47
C PRO A 153 -13.53 -14.03 -7.09
N SER A 154 -12.22 -13.89 -7.05
CA SER A 154 -11.42 -13.78 -5.83
C SER A 154 -10.84 -12.36 -5.69
N LEU A 155 -10.71 -11.89 -4.45
CA LEU A 155 -9.93 -10.70 -4.11
C LEU A 155 -8.47 -11.11 -3.86
N LEU A 156 -7.54 -10.56 -4.63
CA LEU A 156 -6.11 -10.76 -4.39
C LEU A 156 -5.56 -9.68 -3.44
N VAL A 157 -4.94 -10.08 -2.34
CA VAL A 157 -4.14 -9.21 -1.47
C VAL A 157 -2.67 -9.58 -1.69
N ASN A 158 -1.92 -8.68 -2.31
CA ASN A 158 -0.55 -8.92 -2.73
C ASN A 158 0.43 -8.07 -1.92
N GLY A 159 1.58 -8.67 -1.57
CA GLY A 159 2.73 -7.99 -0.99
C GLY A 159 3.98 -8.84 -1.19
N HIS A 160 5.16 -8.24 -1.06
CA HIS A 160 6.41 -8.95 -1.34
C HIS A 160 7.25 -9.19 -0.08
N PHE A 161 7.90 -10.36 -0.02
CA PHE A 161 8.67 -10.78 1.15
C PHE A 161 10.18 -10.75 0.96
N ASP A 162 10.67 -10.40 -0.24
CA ASP A 162 12.06 -10.01 -0.43
C ASP A 162 12.32 -8.61 0.16
N SER A 163 13.58 -8.18 0.14
CA SER A 163 14.01 -6.88 0.65
C SER A 163 14.99 -6.23 -0.31
N PRO A 164 15.10 -4.89 -0.32
CA PRO A 164 15.99 -4.20 -1.24
C PRO A 164 17.45 -4.47 -0.90
N LEU A 165 18.32 -4.28 -1.90
CA LEU A 165 19.76 -4.39 -1.72
C LEU A 165 20.25 -3.40 -0.66
N GLY A 166 20.94 -3.91 0.37
CA GLY A 166 21.51 -3.08 1.43
C GLY A 166 20.51 -2.60 2.49
N SER A 167 19.26 -3.06 2.44
CA SER A 167 18.21 -2.73 3.41
C SER A 167 17.71 -3.98 4.14
N PRO A 168 17.36 -3.90 5.43
CA PRO A 168 16.66 -4.98 6.12
C PRO A 168 15.18 -5.10 5.70
N GLY A 169 14.65 -4.12 4.95
CA GLY A 169 13.32 -4.17 4.34
C GLY A 169 12.16 -4.09 5.34
N ALA A 170 12.30 -3.26 6.39
CA ALA A 170 11.29 -3.16 7.44
C ALA A 170 10.01 -2.49 6.94
N ALA A 171 10.13 -1.30 6.34
CA ALA A 171 9.01 -0.67 5.65
C ALA A 171 8.67 -1.47 4.39
N ASP A 172 9.68 -1.66 3.53
CA ASP A 172 9.61 -2.18 2.17
C ASP A 172 10.18 -3.61 2.05
N CYS A 173 9.36 -4.66 2.04
CA CYS A 173 7.93 -4.68 2.39
C CYS A 173 7.64 -5.66 3.54
N GLY A 174 8.55 -5.72 4.52
CA GLY A 174 8.39 -6.54 5.73
C GLY A 174 7.13 -6.17 6.52
N SER A 175 6.78 -4.88 6.58
CA SER A 175 5.57 -4.39 7.24
C SER A 175 4.29 -4.85 6.53
N CYS A 176 4.35 -4.95 5.21
CA CYS A 176 3.25 -5.41 4.37
C CYS A 176 2.98 -6.90 4.61
N VAL A 177 4.03 -7.73 4.57
CA VAL A 177 3.95 -9.16 4.87
C VAL A 177 3.41 -9.39 6.28
N ALA A 178 3.93 -8.66 7.26
CA ALA A 178 3.47 -8.76 8.65
C ALA A 178 1.99 -8.36 8.79
N SER A 179 1.55 -7.32 8.08
CA SER A 179 0.14 -6.91 8.05
C SER A 179 -0.75 -7.94 7.37
N MET A 180 -0.29 -8.55 6.27
CA MET A 180 -1.02 -9.62 5.57
C MET A 180 -1.18 -10.86 6.45
N LEU A 181 -0.15 -11.24 7.22
CA LEU A 181 -0.24 -12.35 8.19
C LEU A 181 -1.30 -12.07 9.27
N GLU A 182 -1.33 -10.85 9.83
CA GLU A 182 -2.35 -10.46 10.81
C GLU A 182 -3.76 -10.38 10.18
N LEU A 183 -3.89 -9.94 8.92
CA LEU A 183 -5.15 -9.96 8.18
C LEU A 183 -5.65 -11.39 7.96
N SER A 184 -4.76 -12.32 7.58
CA SER A 184 -5.12 -13.74 7.42
C SER A 184 -5.59 -14.34 8.75
N ARG A 185 -4.92 -14.03 9.87
CA ARG A 185 -5.36 -14.43 11.22
C ARG A 185 -6.74 -13.86 11.55
N LEU A 186 -6.90 -12.53 11.41
CA LEU A 186 -8.14 -11.83 11.71
C LEU A 186 -9.33 -12.39 10.93
N MET A 187 -9.15 -12.71 9.65
CA MET A 187 -10.19 -13.31 8.82
C MET A 187 -10.68 -14.67 9.35
N LEU A 188 -9.77 -15.47 9.91
CA LEU A 188 -10.09 -16.81 10.41
C LEU A 188 -10.58 -16.82 11.86
N GLU A 189 -10.11 -15.88 12.68
CA GLU A 189 -10.44 -15.84 14.11
C GLU A 189 -11.67 -14.98 14.43
N SER A 190 -12.01 -13.99 13.58
CA SER A 190 -13.17 -13.11 13.81
C SER A 190 -14.54 -13.77 13.58
N GLY A 191 -14.57 -15.02 13.10
CA GLY A 191 -15.79 -15.70 12.66
C GLY A 191 -16.44 -15.11 11.40
N TRP A 192 -15.79 -14.15 10.73
CA TRP A 192 -16.25 -13.61 9.47
C TRP A 192 -15.88 -14.55 8.32
N VAL A 193 -16.88 -15.21 7.72
CA VAL A 193 -16.68 -16.04 6.53
C VAL A 193 -16.74 -15.15 5.29
N PRO A 194 -15.69 -15.13 4.45
CA PRO A 194 -15.66 -14.23 3.31
C PRO A 194 -16.69 -14.66 2.25
N PRO A 195 -17.55 -13.74 1.75
CA PRO A 195 -18.56 -14.07 0.75
C PRO A 195 -17.98 -14.35 -0.64
N ARG A 196 -16.71 -13.97 -0.85
CA ARG A 196 -15.90 -14.26 -2.04
C ARG A 196 -14.53 -14.71 -1.58
N PRO A 197 -13.86 -15.64 -2.28
CA PRO A 197 -12.53 -16.07 -1.89
C PRO A 197 -11.54 -14.89 -1.80
N VAL A 198 -10.65 -14.93 -0.82
CA VAL A 198 -9.54 -13.99 -0.67
C VAL A 198 -8.24 -14.74 -0.82
N ILE A 199 -7.38 -14.28 -1.72
CA ILE A 199 -6.06 -14.86 -1.98
C ILE A 199 -5.02 -13.91 -1.41
N PHE A 200 -4.23 -14.36 -0.44
CA PHE A 200 -3.03 -13.68 0.01
C PHE A 200 -1.84 -14.20 -0.79
N LEU A 201 -1.21 -13.33 -1.57
CA LEU A 201 -0.01 -13.62 -2.35
C LEU A 201 1.19 -12.91 -1.73
N PHE A 202 2.05 -13.70 -1.09
CA PHE A 202 3.36 -13.28 -0.64
C PHE A 202 4.34 -13.58 -1.77
N ASN A 203 4.59 -12.59 -2.63
CA ASN A 203 5.44 -12.79 -3.79
C ASN A 203 6.93 -12.57 -3.45
N GLY A 204 7.81 -13.29 -4.14
CA GLY A 204 9.26 -13.08 -4.07
C GLY A 204 9.78 -12.28 -5.26
N ALA A 205 11.01 -11.79 -5.15
CA ALA A 205 11.72 -11.09 -6.22
C ALA A 205 10.94 -9.89 -6.81
N GLU A 206 10.25 -9.13 -5.97
CA GLU A 206 9.62 -7.86 -6.38
C GLU A 206 10.69 -6.84 -6.73
N GLU A 207 11.72 -6.75 -5.89
CA GLU A 207 12.80 -5.75 -5.96
C GLU A 207 13.65 -5.91 -7.22
N LEU A 208 13.48 -7.04 -7.92
CA LEU A 208 14.06 -7.36 -9.21
C LEU A 208 13.05 -7.25 -10.36
N PHE A 209 12.14 -6.29 -10.29
CA PHE A 209 11.11 -5.99 -11.29
C PHE A 209 9.91 -6.95 -11.29
N LEU A 210 9.30 -7.21 -10.13
CA LEU A 210 8.00 -7.89 -10.01
C LEU A 210 8.00 -9.34 -10.51
N LEU A 211 9.12 -10.07 -10.36
CA LEU A 211 9.30 -11.36 -11.03
C LEU A 211 8.37 -12.44 -10.47
N GLY A 212 8.20 -12.49 -9.14
CA GLY A 212 7.31 -13.44 -8.48
C GLY A 212 5.86 -13.22 -8.84
N SER A 213 5.38 -11.98 -8.78
CA SER A 213 3.99 -11.63 -9.12
C SER A 213 3.69 -11.81 -10.61
N HIS A 214 4.62 -11.44 -11.50
CA HIS A 214 4.50 -11.75 -12.94
C HIS A 214 4.39 -13.26 -13.16
N GLY A 215 5.22 -14.05 -12.48
CA GLY A 215 5.16 -15.51 -12.55
C GLY A 215 3.81 -16.06 -12.11
N PHE A 216 3.30 -15.61 -10.96
CA PHE A 216 1.99 -15.99 -10.46
C PHE A 216 0.88 -15.69 -11.47
N MET A 217 0.83 -14.47 -12.01
CA MET A 217 -0.19 -14.09 -12.99
C MET A 217 -0.15 -14.94 -14.26
N LYS A 218 1.04 -15.40 -14.67
CA LYS A 218 1.22 -16.19 -15.89
C LYS A 218 0.96 -17.67 -15.73
N THR A 219 1.21 -18.26 -14.56
CA THR A 219 1.24 -19.73 -14.40
C THR A 219 0.31 -20.27 -13.33
N HIS A 220 -0.16 -19.46 -12.38
CA HIS A 220 -0.98 -19.94 -11.29
C HIS A 220 -2.42 -20.18 -11.72
N LYS A 221 -3.03 -21.31 -11.30
CA LYS A 221 -4.42 -21.67 -11.62
C LYS A 221 -5.45 -20.60 -11.18
N TRP A 222 -5.19 -19.94 -10.05
CA TRP A 222 -6.04 -18.88 -9.51
C TRP A 222 -5.85 -17.51 -10.18
N SER A 223 -4.89 -17.33 -11.09
CA SER A 223 -4.71 -16.02 -11.72
C SER A 223 -5.90 -15.62 -12.60
N SER A 224 -6.61 -16.59 -13.15
CA SER A 224 -7.81 -16.38 -13.96
C SER A 224 -9.06 -16.03 -13.16
N THR A 225 -9.06 -16.28 -11.84
CA THR A 225 -10.22 -16.02 -10.98
C THR A 225 -10.16 -14.66 -10.28
N ILE A 226 -9.10 -13.86 -10.48
CA ILE A 226 -8.93 -12.58 -9.81
C ILE A 226 -9.93 -11.56 -10.37
N GLY A 227 -10.86 -11.11 -9.52
CA GLY A 227 -11.84 -10.07 -9.87
C GLY A 227 -11.38 -8.66 -9.49
N ALA A 228 -10.58 -8.55 -8.42
CA ALA A 228 -9.98 -7.31 -7.94
C ALA A 228 -8.70 -7.64 -7.16
N PHE A 229 -7.80 -6.66 -7.02
CA PHE A 229 -6.60 -6.81 -6.20
C PHE A 229 -6.31 -5.56 -5.37
N ILE A 230 -5.64 -5.77 -4.24
CA ILE A 230 -5.05 -4.75 -3.38
C ILE A 230 -3.57 -5.12 -3.27
N ASN A 231 -2.69 -4.24 -3.74
CA ASN A 231 -1.25 -4.35 -3.52
C ASN A 231 -0.87 -3.51 -2.32
N ILE A 232 -0.31 -4.13 -1.29
CA ILE A 232 0.19 -3.45 -0.09
C ILE A 232 1.67 -3.18 -0.32
N GLU A 233 2.04 -1.90 -0.32
CA GLU A 233 3.41 -1.45 -0.60
C GLU A 233 3.84 -0.31 0.33
N ALA A 234 5.15 -0.22 0.57
CA ALA A 234 5.75 0.86 1.33
C ALA A 234 5.85 2.15 0.48
N SER A 235 5.05 3.15 0.86
CA SER A 235 5.21 4.53 0.34
C SER A 235 5.71 5.51 1.39
N GLY A 236 6.15 5.00 2.54
CA GLY A 236 6.63 5.78 3.68
C GLY A 236 6.39 5.04 5.01
N SER A 237 6.86 5.62 6.11
CA SER A 237 6.71 5.08 7.48
C SER A 237 5.64 5.79 8.32
N GLY A 238 4.87 6.70 7.72
CA GLY A 238 3.80 7.44 8.39
C GLY A 238 3.19 8.52 7.51
N GLY A 239 2.16 9.20 8.02
CA GLY A 239 1.40 10.22 7.28
C GLY A 239 0.25 9.62 6.48
N ALA A 240 -0.27 10.37 5.51
CA ALA A 240 -1.35 9.90 4.65
C ALA A 240 -0.83 8.84 3.65
N ASP A 241 -1.63 7.80 3.43
CA ASP A 241 -1.35 6.75 2.46
C ASP A 241 -1.18 7.37 1.07
N LEU A 242 -0.12 6.95 0.38
CA LEU A 242 0.14 7.38 -0.98
C LEU A 242 -0.38 6.29 -1.91
N VAL A 243 -1.49 6.56 -2.58
CA VAL A 243 -2.08 5.62 -3.53
C VAL A 243 -1.30 5.72 -4.84
N CYS A 244 -0.48 4.70 -5.09
CA CYS A 244 0.29 4.56 -6.33
C CYS A 244 -0.61 4.40 -7.55
N GLN A 245 -1.69 3.62 -7.44
CA GLN A 245 -2.65 3.44 -8.52
C GLN A 245 -4.00 2.98 -7.97
N SER A 246 -5.09 3.56 -8.48
CA SER A 246 -6.45 3.08 -8.24
C SER A 246 -7.23 3.00 -9.55
N GLY A 247 -7.85 1.86 -9.84
CA GLY A 247 -8.67 1.69 -11.03
C GLY A 247 -9.06 0.24 -11.35
N PRO A 248 -9.81 0.02 -12.44
CA PRO A 248 -10.27 1.04 -13.39
C PRO A 248 -11.37 1.95 -12.81
N GLY A 249 -11.31 3.25 -13.13
CA GLY A 249 -12.25 4.25 -12.60
C GLY A 249 -12.08 4.54 -11.11
N SER A 250 -13.06 5.22 -10.51
CA SER A 250 -12.98 5.71 -9.13
C SER A 250 -13.67 4.81 -8.11
N TRP A 251 -14.14 3.62 -8.50
CA TRP A 251 -14.86 2.73 -7.58
C TRP A 251 -13.99 2.22 -6.42
N PRO A 252 -12.70 1.85 -6.58
CA PRO A 252 -11.90 1.36 -5.45
C PRO A 252 -11.70 2.46 -4.41
N SER A 253 -11.39 3.68 -4.87
CA SER A 253 -11.26 4.85 -4.01
C SER A 253 -12.55 5.20 -3.28
N ARG A 254 -13.72 5.03 -3.93
CA ARG A 254 -15.02 5.24 -3.27
C ARG A 254 -15.27 4.22 -2.17
N ILE A 255 -14.96 2.95 -2.42
CA ILE A 255 -15.11 1.90 -1.41
C ILE A 255 -14.20 2.22 -0.22
N TYR A 256 -12.92 2.51 -0.45
CA TYR A 256 -11.98 2.91 0.61
C TYR A 256 -12.50 4.12 1.41
N ALA A 257 -13.00 5.16 0.74
CA ALA A 257 -13.55 6.35 1.39
C ALA A 257 -14.81 6.07 2.23
N GLN A 258 -15.57 5.02 1.89
CA GLN A 258 -16.81 4.64 2.59
C GLN A 258 -16.57 3.67 3.75
N THR A 259 -15.56 2.80 3.66
CA THR A 259 -15.35 1.69 4.59
C THR A 259 -14.20 1.89 5.56
N ALA A 260 -13.17 2.65 5.19
CA ALA A 260 -12.04 2.89 6.08
C ALA A 260 -12.48 3.76 7.27
N LYS A 261 -12.02 3.41 8.48
CA LYS A 261 -12.35 4.14 9.71
C LYS A 261 -11.91 5.62 9.63
N TYR A 262 -10.74 5.86 9.05
CA TYR A 262 -10.20 7.18 8.75
C TYR A 262 -9.55 7.14 7.36
N PRO A 263 -10.31 7.40 6.27
CA PRO A 263 -9.74 7.37 4.93
C PRO A 263 -8.75 8.52 4.76
N MET A 264 -7.47 8.18 4.58
CA MET A 264 -6.39 9.16 4.49
C MET A 264 -5.44 8.76 3.37
N ALA A 265 -5.89 8.97 2.14
CA ALA A 265 -5.13 8.65 0.95
C ALA A 265 -5.03 9.86 0.01
N ASN A 266 -3.90 9.98 -0.69
CA ASN A 266 -3.76 10.91 -1.81
C ASN A 266 -3.24 10.18 -3.05
N SER A 267 -3.66 10.63 -4.24
CA SER A 267 -3.33 9.99 -5.52
C SER A 267 -2.27 10.75 -6.31
N VAL A 268 -1.41 11.53 -5.64
CA VAL A 268 -0.36 12.30 -6.32
C VAL A 268 0.65 11.36 -7.00
N ALA A 269 0.98 10.24 -6.35
CA ALA A 269 1.84 9.21 -6.94
C ALA A 269 1.28 8.64 -8.23
N GLN A 270 -0.04 8.45 -8.34
CA GLN A 270 -0.65 7.95 -9.58
C GLN A 270 -0.32 8.83 -10.80
N VAL A 271 -0.28 10.15 -10.63
CA VAL A 271 0.12 11.06 -11.72
C VAL A 271 1.61 10.91 -12.03
N LEU A 272 2.46 10.93 -11.00
CA LEU A 272 3.92 10.81 -11.18
C LEU A 272 4.31 9.49 -11.83
N VAL A 273 3.73 8.37 -11.37
CA VAL A 273 3.97 7.03 -11.89
C VAL A 273 3.44 6.89 -13.32
N SER A 274 2.31 7.54 -13.65
CA SER A 274 1.77 7.51 -15.02
C SER A 274 2.65 8.21 -16.06
N GLU A 275 3.42 9.22 -15.63
CA GLU A 275 4.35 9.98 -16.47
C GLU A 275 5.74 9.32 -16.58
N LEU A 276 6.06 8.38 -15.69
CA LEU A 276 7.29 7.62 -15.79
C LEU A 276 7.22 6.66 -17.00
N PRO A 277 8.29 6.56 -17.81
CA PRO A 277 8.32 5.69 -19.00
C PRO A 277 8.29 4.18 -18.65
N TYR A 278 8.17 3.84 -17.37
CA TYR A 278 8.12 2.47 -16.87
C TYR A 278 6.66 2.00 -16.75
N LYS A 279 6.20 1.23 -17.73
CA LYS A 279 4.95 0.46 -17.62
C LYS A 279 5.16 -0.79 -16.75
N LEU A 280 5.73 -0.61 -15.54
CA LEU A 280 5.99 -1.72 -14.60
C LEU A 280 4.70 -2.19 -13.92
N LEU A 281 3.75 -1.30 -13.62
CA LEU A 281 2.52 -1.68 -12.89
C LEU A 281 1.39 -2.27 -13.76
N LYS A 282 1.56 -2.37 -15.08
CA LYS A 282 0.52 -2.92 -15.98
C LYS A 282 0.32 -4.43 -15.85
N TRP A 283 1.09 -5.14 -15.03
CA TRP A 283 0.98 -6.59 -14.89
C TRP A 283 -0.17 -7.05 -13.99
N PHE A 284 -0.73 -6.16 -13.18
CA PHE A 284 -1.87 -6.45 -12.31
C PHE A 284 -3.23 -6.01 -12.89
N THR A 285 -3.26 -5.43 -14.09
CA THR A 285 -4.48 -4.98 -14.80
C THR A 285 -4.58 -5.59 -16.18
#